data_AF-A0A7W3XVT1-F1
#
_entry.id   AF-A0A7W3XVT1-F1
#
_cell.length_a   1.000
_cell.length_b   1.000
_cell.length_c   1.000
_cell.angle_alpha   90.00
_cell.angle_beta   90.00
_cell.angle_gamma   90.00
#
_symmetry.space_group_name_H-M   'P 1'
#
loop_
_entity.id
_entity.type
_entity.pdbx_description
1 polymer ?
#
loop_
_entity_poly.entity_id
_entity_poly.type
_entity_poly.pdbx_seq_one_letter_code
_entity_poly.pdbx_strand_id
1 'polypeptide(L)'
;PQPPPANPVAELVLNAGDVLYLPRGWWHAVVADQGTHSLHLTCGLRHHTGAELITWLGQILRDSAHIRADLPIHGGPSEQVAHLELLRKNIIDALDSPGLLERYTAARDAEDPGRLRPSLPFVEGPPVDPELSVRLTSGRSRLSLTGDAAVFTAADHAYEFAPAAAPLLHRLLTGGPATVAELAATARLSVEQVTAVVGELVAGQAATISGHRP
;
A
#
# COMPACT_ATOMS: atom_id res chain seq x y z
N PRO A 1 -30.95 -4.35 -0.21
CA PRO A 1 -30.58 -3.99 -1.61
C PRO A 1 -31.82 -4.01 -2.51
N GLN A 2 -31.95 -3.07 -3.44
CA GLN A 2 -33.00 -3.14 -4.47
C GLN A 2 -32.77 -4.38 -5.36
N PRO A 3 -33.82 -5.03 -5.87
CA PRO A 3 -33.67 -6.14 -6.82
C PRO A 3 -33.10 -5.65 -8.16
N PRO A 4 -32.46 -6.54 -8.95
CA PRO A 4 -32.03 -6.19 -10.30
C PRO A 4 -33.22 -5.75 -11.17
N PRO A 5 -33.02 -4.83 -12.12
CA PRO A 5 -34.05 -4.47 -13.08
C PRO A 5 -34.44 -5.69 -13.93
N ALA A 6 -35.70 -5.74 -14.36
CA ALA A 6 -36.22 -6.87 -15.13
C ALA A 6 -35.60 -7.00 -16.53
N ASN A 7 -35.21 -5.88 -17.14
CA ASN A 7 -34.62 -5.84 -18.48
C ASN A 7 -33.19 -5.32 -18.41
N PRO A 8 -32.23 -6.00 -19.06
CA PRO A 8 -30.87 -5.49 -19.17
C PRO A 8 -30.84 -4.25 -20.07
N VAL A 9 -29.99 -3.28 -19.73
CA VAL A 9 -29.73 -2.12 -20.59
C VAL A 9 -28.82 -2.47 -21.78
N ALA A 10 -28.06 -3.56 -21.67
CA ALA A 10 -27.19 -4.08 -22.72
C ALA A 10 -26.98 -5.59 -22.53
N GLU A 11 -26.87 -6.31 -23.64
CA GLU A 11 -26.48 -7.71 -23.72
C GLU A 11 -25.31 -7.82 -24.70
N LEU A 12 -24.18 -8.35 -24.24
CA LEU A 12 -22.89 -8.25 -24.93
C LEU A 12 -22.21 -9.62 -24.96
N VAL A 13 -21.52 -9.92 -26.07
CA VAL A 13 -20.60 -11.05 -26.19
C VAL A 13 -19.18 -10.50 -26.18
N LEU A 14 -18.36 -10.93 -25.23
CA LEU A 14 -16.96 -10.54 -25.11
C LEU A 14 -16.05 -11.61 -25.72
N ASN A 15 -15.11 -11.18 -26.55
CA ASN A 15 -14.07 -12.03 -27.14
C ASN A 15 -12.75 -11.90 -26.37
N ALA A 16 -11.80 -12.78 -26.68
CA ALA A 16 -10.47 -12.71 -26.10
C ALA A 16 -9.80 -11.36 -26.40
N GLY A 17 -9.45 -10.62 -25.34
CA GLY A 17 -8.85 -9.28 -25.42
C GLY A 17 -9.83 -8.12 -25.19
N ASP A 18 -11.14 -8.38 -25.21
CA ASP A 18 -12.14 -7.35 -24.91
C ASP A 18 -12.13 -6.97 -23.42
N VAL A 19 -12.43 -5.70 -23.15
CA VAL A 19 -12.49 -5.15 -21.79
C VAL A 19 -13.85 -4.52 -21.54
N LEU A 20 -14.51 -4.94 -20.46
CA LEU A 20 -15.76 -4.35 -19.99
C LEU A 20 -15.52 -3.60 -18.67
N TYR A 21 -15.76 -2.29 -18.69
CA TYR A 21 -15.77 -1.47 -17.48
C TYR A 21 -17.19 -1.39 -16.91
N LEU A 22 -17.34 -1.77 -15.64
CA LEU A 22 -18.61 -1.72 -14.90
C LEU A 22 -18.49 -0.75 -13.72
N PRO A 23 -19.20 0.39 -13.72
CA PRO A 23 -19.20 1.28 -12.57
C PRO A 23 -19.84 0.63 -11.33
N ARG A 24 -19.51 1.13 -10.15
CA ARG A 24 -20.11 0.66 -8.89
C ARG A 24 -21.63 0.78 -8.93
N GLY A 25 -22.33 -0.27 -8.50
CA GLY A 25 -23.79 -0.30 -8.39
C GLY A 25 -24.51 -0.85 -9.63
N TRP A 26 -23.77 -1.24 -10.67
CA TRP A 26 -24.35 -1.82 -11.87
C TRP A 26 -24.56 -3.33 -11.72
N TRP A 27 -25.80 -3.76 -11.89
CA TRP A 27 -26.15 -5.17 -11.98
C TRP A 27 -25.56 -5.77 -13.26
N HIS A 28 -24.95 -6.93 -13.15
CA HIS A 28 -24.44 -7.69 -14.28
C HIS A 28 -24.59 -9.19 -14.03
N ALA A 29 -24.79 -9.94 -15.10
CA ALA A 29 -24.81 -11.39 -15.12
C ALA A 29 -23.90 -11.87 -16.25
N VAL A 30 -23.17 -12.94 -16.01
CA VAL A 30 -22.20 -13.49 -16.97
C VAL A 30 -22.47 -14.97 -17.13
N VAL A 31 -22.55 -15.42 -18.38
CA VAL A 31 -22.60 -16.83 -18.74
C VAL A 31 -21.48 -17.10 -19.75
N ALA A 32 -20.80 -18.24 -19.62
CA ALA A 32 -19.89 -18.70 -20.65
C ALA A 32 -20.70 -19.23 -21.84
N ASP A 33 -20.17 -19.06 -23.05
CA ASP A 33 -20.77 -19.67 -24.23
C ASP A 33 -20.74 -21.20 -24.11
N GLN A 34 -21.82 -21.86 -24.52
CA GLN A 34 -21.95 -23.30 -24.32
C GLN A 34 -20.96 -24.06 -25.21
N GLY A 35 -20.03 -24.77 -24.60
CA GLY A 35 -19.10 -25.68 -25.30
C GLY A 35 -17.67 -25.18 -25.44
N THR A 36 -17.33 -23.98 -24.93
CA THR A 36 -15.94 -23.49 -24.89
C THR A 36 -15.54 -23.05 -23.48
N HIS A 37 -14.27 -23.25 -23.13
CA HIS A 37 -13.72 -22.75 -21.87
C HIS A 37 -13.44 -21.24 -21.99
N SER A 38 -13.88 -20.46 -21.01
CA SER A 38 -13.56 -19.03 -20.89
C SER A 38 -12.78 -18.72 -19.60
N LEU A 39 -11.90 -17.71 -19.67
CA LEU A 39 -11.18 -17.15 -18.52
C LEU A 39 -11.37 -15.63 -18.51
N HIS A 40 -11.85 -15.10 -17.39
CA HIS A 40 -12.11 -13.66 -17.23
C HIS A 40 -11.24 -13.14 -16.08
N LEU A 41 -10.47 -12.08 -16.35
CA LEU A 41 -9.69 -11.37 -15.33
C LEU A 41 -10.50 -10.17 -14.83
N THR A 42 -10.83 -10.16 -13.54
CA THR A 42 -11.52 -9.01 -12.92
C THR A 42 -10.53 -8.15 -12.15
N CYS A 43 -10.45 -6.87 -12.54
CA CYS A 43 -9.66 -5.86 -11.85
C CYS A 43 -10.60 -4.93 -11.06
N GLY A 44 -10.72 -5.17 -9.76
CA GLY A 44 -11.53 -4.34 -8.87
C GLY A 44 -10.78 -3.08 -8.42
N LEU A 45 -11.41 -1.91 -8.57
CA LEU A 45 -10.95 -0.67 -7.96
C LEU A 45 -11.59 -0.52 -6.58
N ARG A 46 -10.76 -0.35 -5.54
CA ARG A 46 -11.25 -0.06 -4.18
C ARG A 46 -11.34 1.45 -3.99
N HIS A 47 -12.48 1.91 -3.49
CA HIS A 47 -12.67 3.29 -3.09
C HIS A 47 -12.42 3.44 -1.61
N HIS A 48 -11.80 4.55 -1.24
CA HIS A 48 -11.73 4.96 0.15
C HIS A 48 -13.02 5.67 0.57
N THR A 49 -13.44 5.50 1.81
CA THR A 49 -14.66 6.12 2.36
C THR A 49 -14.34 7.10 3.49
N GLY A 50 -15.27 8.02 3.77
CA GLY A 50 -15.14 8.92 4.92
C GLY A 50 -15.01 8.17 6.26
N ALA A 51 -15.63 6.98 6.39
CA ALA A 51 -15.52 6.16 7.59
C ALA A 51 -14.08 5.66 7.81
N GLU A 52 -13.38 5.25 6.75
CA GLU A 52 -11.98 4.83 6.84
C GLU A 52 -11.06 6.01 7.17
N LEU A 53 -11.30 7.17 6.55
CA LEU A 53 -10.56 8.40 6.84
C LEU A 53 -10.72 8.80 8.31
N ILE A 54 -11.95 8.83 8.83
CA ILE A 54 -12.24 9.18 10.23
C ILE A 54 -11.61 8.15 11.18
N THR A 55 -11.64 6.86 10.83
CA THR A 55 -11.00 5.81 11.62
C THR A 55 -9.49 6.05 11.73
N TRP A 56 -8.83 6.30 10.61
CA TRP A 56 -7.39 6.63 10.58
C TRP A 56 -7.08 7.96 11.29
N LEU A 57 -7.92 8.98 11.12
CA LEU A 57 -7.77 10.26 11.80
C LEU A 57 -7.83 10.10 13.32
N GLY A 58 -8.73 9.24 13.80
CA GLY A 58 -8.80 8.85 15.21
C GLY A 58 -7.51 8.19 15.70
N GLN A 59 -6.79 7.45 14.84
CA GLN A 59 -5.50 6.88 15.18
C GLN A 59 -4.43 7.96 15.37
N ILE A 60 -4.39 8.97 14.49
CA ILE A 60 -3.46 10.11 14.60
C ILE A 60 -3.77 10.96 15.84
N LEU A 61 -5.05 11.24 16.06
CA LEU A 61 -5.50 12.11 17.14
C LEU A 61 -5.19 11.56 18.54
N ARG A 62 -4.87 10.26 18.68
CA ARG A 62 -4.42 9.67 19.95
C ARG A 62 -3.15 10.33 20.51
N ASP A 63 -2.37 11.01 19.68
CA ASP A 63 -1.18 11.75 20.14
C ASP A 63 -1.54 13.09 20.81
N SER A 64 -2.76 13.60 20.63
CA SER A 64 -3.25 14.80 21.31
C SER A 64 -3.62 14.53 22.77
N ALA A 65 -3.08 15.34 23.68
CA ALA A 65 -3.41 15.26 25.10
C ALA A 65 -4.91 15.50 25.37
N HIS A 66 -5.56 16.36 24.58
CA HIS A 66 -6.99 16.65 24.72
C HIS A 66 -7.87 15.45 24.36
N ILE A 67 -7.43 14.64 23.39
CA ILE A 67 -8.14 13.44 22.95
C ILE A 67 -7.96 12.30 23.95
N ARG A 68 -6.80 12.23 24.64
CA ARG A 68 -6.53 11.24 25.68
C ARG A 68 -7.12 11.57 27.05
N ALA A 69 -7.59 12.80 27.26
CA ALA A 69 -8.14 13.23 28.53
C ALA A 69 -9.40 12.43 28.89
N ASP A 70 -9.61 12.19 30.18
CA ASP A 70 -10.81 11.50 30.66
C ASP A 70 -12.07 12.27 30.27
N LEU A 71 -13.11 11.54 29.86
CA LEU A 71 -14.41 12.12 29.60
C LEU A 71 -15.06 12.56 30.92
N PRO A 72 -15.61 13.79 31.01
CA PRO A 72 -16.29 14.28 32.22
C PRO A 72 -17.70 13.69 32.35
N ILE A 73 -17.83 12.36 32.36
CA ILE A 73 -19.12 11.64 32.41
C ILE A 73 -19.93 12.03 33.65
N HIS A 74 -19.24 12.29 34.77
CA HIS A 74 -19.84 12.74 36.03
C HIS A 74 -19.71 14.26 36.26
N GLY A 75 -19.17 15.00 35.27
CA GLY A 75 -19.04 16.44 35.30
C GLY A 75 -20.37 17.16 35.11
N GLY A 76 -20.39 18.45 35.44
CA GLY A 76 -21.57 19.29 35.23
C GLY A 76 -21.87 19.53 33.75
N PRO A 77 -23.10 19.96 33.37
CA PRO A 77 -23.45 20.19 31.97
C PRO A 77 -22.50 21.15 31.23
N SER A 78 -22.02 22.21 31.89
CA SER A 78 -21.08 23.17 31.30
C SER A 78 -19.71 22.56 31.02
N GLU A 79 -19.23 21.67 31.88
CA GLU A 79 -17.96 20.97 31.73
C GLU A 79 -18.02 19.97 30.58
N GLN A 80 -19.12 19.20 30.47
CA GLN A 80 -19.34 18.28 29.35
C GLN A 80 -19.40 19.02 28.01
N VAL A 81 -20.11 20.16 27.95
CA VAL A 81 -20.16 21.00 26.75
C VAL A 81 -18.77 21.53 26.40
N ALA A 82 -18.03 22.07 27.37
CA ALA A 82 -16.68 22.59 27.13
C ALA A 82 -15.73 21.49 26.61
N HIS A 83 -15.82 20.28 27.16
CA HIS A 83 -15.03 19.15 26.71
C HIS A 83 -15.39 18.72 25.28
N LEU A 84 -16.68 18.60 24.95
CA LEU A 84 -17.12 18.25 23.60
C LEU A 84 -16.72 19.32 22.56
N GLU A 85 -16.77 20.60 22.91
CA GLU A 85 -16.30 21.67 22.03
C GLU A 85 -14.79 21.62 21.80
N LEU A 86 -14.01 21.24 22.82
CA LEU A 86 -12.58 21.00 22.67
C LEU A 86 -12.30 19.82 21.72
N LEU A 87 -13.02 18.69 21.88
CA LEU A 87 -12.89 17.55 20.97
C LEU A 87 -13.29 17.91 19.54
N ARG A 88 -14.41 18.63 19.36
CA ARG A 88 -14.86 19.13 18.06
C ARG A 88 -13.77 19.97 17.40
N LYS A 89 -13.18 20.91 18.13
CA LYS A 89 -12.10 21.76 17.62
C LYS A 89 -10.90 20.93 17.15
N ASN A 90 -10.44 19.97 17.96
CA ASN A 90 -9.32 19.10 17.59
C ASN A 90 -9.61 18.30 16.31
N ILE A 91 -10.83 17.79 16.15
CA ILE A 91 -11.23 17.05 14.94
C ILE A 91 -11.27 17.98 13.72
N ILE A 92 -11.83 19.18 13.85
CA ILE A 92 -11.87 20.18 12.78
C ILE A 92 -10.45 20.59 12.37
N ASP A 93 -9.59 20.94 13.34
CA ASP A 93 -8.19 21.32 13.08
C ASP A 93 -7.44 20.18 12.35
N ALA A 94 -7.72 18.93 12.69
CA ALA A 94 -7.11 17.77 12.03
C ALA A 94 -7.67 17.53 10.61
N LEU A 95 -8.96 17.81 10.38
CA LEU A 95 -9.58 17.76 9.05
C LEU A 95 -9.08 18.90 8.14
N ASP A 96 -8.81 20.07 8.71
CA ASP A 96 -8.30 21.26 8.00
C ASP A 96 -6.79 21.20 7.77
N SER A 97 -6.10 20.22 8.36
CA SER A 97 -4.65 20.07 8.23
C SER A 97 -4.24 19.88 6.76
N PRO A 98 -3.37 20.75 6.20
CA PRO A 98 -2.98 20.67 4.79
C PRO A 98 -2.42 19.31 4.41
N GLY A 99 -2.76 18.79 3.23
CA GLY A 99 -2.24 17.52 2.74
C GLY A 99 -2.83 16.27 3.42
N LEU A 100 -4.00 16.39 4.05
CA LEU A 100 -4.62 15.29 4.80
C LEU A 100 -4.83 14.03 3.95
N LEU A 101 -5.37 14.20 2.73
CA LEU A 101 -5.66 13.08 1.84
C LEU A 101 -4.39 12.43 1.30
N GLU A 102 -3.34 13.20 1.06
CA GLU A 102 -2.03 12.72 0.66
C GLU A 102 -1.39 11.88 1.78
N ARG A 103 -1.46 12.35 3.04
CA ARG A 103 -0.98 11.57 4.19
C ARG A 103 -1.81 10.30 4.41
N TYR A 104 -3.14 10.41 4.31
CA TYR A 104 -4.04 9.27 4.44
C TYR A 104 -3.73 8.20 3.39
N THR A 105 -3.65 8.59 2.11
CA THR A 105 -3.34 7.65 1.03
C THR A 105 -1.93 7.08 1.17
N ALA A 106 -0.95 7.86 1.62
CA ALA A 106 0.39 7.35 1.92
C ALA A 106 0.37 6.28 3.01
N ALA A 107 -0.37 6.49 4.09
CA ALA A 107 -0.51 5.50 5.16
C ALA A 107 -1.21 4.22 4.66
N ARG A 108 -2.29 4.34 3.89
CA ARG A 108 -3.00 3.19 3.30
C ARG A 108 -2.16 2.43 2.26
N ASP A 109 -1.30 3.13 1.54
CA ASP A 109 -0.37 2.51 0.60
C ASP A 109 0.75 1.74 1.32
N ALA A 110 1.26 2.30 2.42
CA ALA A 110 2.26 1.65 3.25
C ALA A 110 1.75 0.34 3.88
N GLU A 111 0.48 0.31 4.29
CA GLU A 111 -0.20 -0.87 4.87
C GLU A 111 -0.57 -1.94 3.82
N ASP A 112 -0.35 -1.72 2.52
CA ASP A 112 -0.61 -2.73 1.50
C ASP A 112 0.38 -3.91 1.67
N PRO A 113 -0.08 -5.12 2.05
CA PRO A 113 0.81 -6.24 2.33
C PRO A 113 1.48 -6.79 1.07
N GLY A 114 1.16 -6.26 -0.11
CA GLY A 114 1.65 -6.76 -1.39
C GLY A 114 1.14 -8.16 -1.72
N ARG A 115 1.80 -8.79 -2.69
CA ARG A 115 1.56 -10.19 -3.07
C ARG A 115 2.61 -11.07 -2.42
N LEU A 116 2.16 -12.10 -1.70
CA LEU A 116 3.07 -13.12 -1.18
C LEU A 116 3.84 -13.78 -2.33
N ARG A 117 5.17 -13.58 -2.33
CA ARG A 117 6.11 -14.18 -3.28
C ARG A 117 7.34 -14.65 -2.50
N PRO A 118 7.37 -15.90 -2.03
CA PRO A 118 8.48 -16.37 -1.21
C PRO A 118 9.76 -16.42 -2.04
N SER A 119 10.86 -15.98 -1.44
CA SER A 119 12.21 -15.97 -2.02
C SER A 119 12.84 -17.37 -2.00
N LEU A 120 12.20 -18.38 -2.60
CA LEU A 120 12.76 -19.74 -2.62
C LEU A 120 13.92 -19.86 -3.63
N PRO A 121 15.02 -20.55 -3.29
CA PRO A 121 15.31 -21.30 -2.05
C PRO A 121 15.93 -20.47 -0.90
N PHE A 122 16.06 -19.15 -1.05
CA PHE A 122 16.75 -18.20 -0.17
C PHE A 122 15.94 -17.74 1.04
N VAL A 123 15.32 -18.67 1.77
CA VAL A 123 14.43 -18.34 2.91
C VAL A 123 15.17 -17.68 4.08
N GLU A 124 16.45 -18.00 4.26
CA GLU A 124 17.31 -17.44 5.32
C GLU A 124 17.90 -16.06 4.95
N GLY A 125 17.64 -15.59 3.73
CA GLY A 125 18.18 -14.34 3.20
C GLY A 125 18.97 -14.53 1.90
N PRO A 126 19.21 -13.44 1.17
CA PRO A 126 19.94 -13.46 -0.10
C PRO A 126 21.43 -13.73 0.13
N PRO A 127 22.07 -14.66 -0.62
CA PRO A 127 23.53 -14.70 -0.69
C PRO A 127 24.07 -13.46 -1.41
N VAL A 128 25.36 -13.18 -1.24
CA VAL A 128 26.06 -12.16 -2.03
C VAL A 128 26.28 -12.72 -3.44
N ASP A 129 25.32 -12.46 -4.32
CA ASP A 129 25.33 -12.91 -5.72
C ASP A 129 24.80 -11.78 -6.62
N PRO A 130 25.63 -11.24 -7.54
CA PRO A 130 25.25 -10.13 -8.42
C PRO A 130 24.11 -10.46 -9.40
N GLU A 131 23.91 -11.74 -9.73
CA GLU A 131 22.94 -12.19 -10.73
C GLU A 131 21.53 -12.40 -10.17
N LEU A 132 21.37 -12.34 -8.84
CA LEU A 132 20.05 -12.48 -8.22
C LEU A 132 19.11 -11.36 -8.66
N SER A 133 17.92 -11.76 -9.11
CA SER A 133 16.89 -10.86 -9.57
C SER A 133 15.98 -10.47 -8.40
N VAL A 134 15.88 -9.16 -8.14
CA VAL A 134 15.09 -8.54 -7.08
C VAL A 134 13.85 -7.89 -7.68
N ARG A 135 12.70 -8.01 -7.01
CA ARG A 135 11.46 -7.31 -7.37
C ARG A 135 10.64 -6.98 -6.12
N LEU A 136 9.99 -5.82 -6.09
CA LEU A 136 9.01 -5.49 -5.06
C LEU A 136 7.78 -6.42 -5.11
N THR A 137 7.26 -6.75 -3.94
CA THR A 137 6.04 -7.57 -3.77
C THR A 137 4.78 -6.70 -3.73
N SER A 138 4.90 -5.43 -3.31
CA SER A 138 3.83 -4.43 -3.33
C SER A 138 4.05 -3.38 -4.41
N GLY A 139 2.98 -3.08 -5.15
CA GLY A 139 2.94 -1.97 -6.12
C GLY A 139 2.63 -0.62 -5.49
N ARG A 140 2.44 -0.55 -4.16
CA ARG A 140 2.11 0.66 -3.41
C ARG A 140 3.26 1.17 -2.55
N SER A 141 4.43 0.58 -2.71
CA SER A 141 5.65 1.00 -2.02
C SER A 141 5.96 2.47 -2.30
N ARG A 142 6.53 3.19 -1.31
CA ARG A 142 6.91 4.60 -1.44
C ARG A 142 8.30 4.84 -0.89
N LEU A 143 8.96 5.86 -1.43
CA LEU A 143 10.25 6.36 -0.97
C LEU A 143 10.12 7.85 -0.67
N SER A 144 10.53 8.25 0.52
CA SER A 144 10.70 9.64 0.93
C SER A 144 12.16 9.88 1.32
N LEU A 145 12.68 11.06 1.01
CA LEU A 145 14.00 11.47 1.44
C LEU A 145 13.87 12.54 2.53
N THR A 146 14.43 12.25 3.68
CA THR A 146 14.74 13.25 4.71
C THR A 146 16.20 13.67 4.52
N GLY A 147 16.62 14.79 5.14
CA GLY A 147 18.01 15.26 5.00
C GLY A 147 19.05 14.21 5.42
N ASP A 148 18.67 13.31 6.33
CA ASP A 148 19.58 12.35 6.97
C ASP A 148 19.30 10.89 6.56
N ALA A 149 18.15 10.59 5.93
CA ALA A 149 17.76 9.21 5.61
C ALA A 149 16.88 9.06 4.36
N ALA A 150 16.92 7.85 3.78
CA ALA A 150 15.98 7.36 2.80
C ALA A 150 14.94 6.48 3.51
N VAL A 151 13.70 6.97 3.64
CA VAL A 151 12.60 6.26 4.28
C VAL A 151 11.79 5.53 3.21
N PHE A 152 11.83 4.20 3.25
CA PHE A 152 11.07 3.34 2.34
C PHE A 152 9.89 2.73 3.09
N THR A 153 8.68 2.80 2.54
CA THR A 153 7.49 2.18 3.14
C THR A 153 6.92 1.14 2.19
N ALA A 154 6.77 -0.10 2.65
CA ALA A 154 6.25 -1.20 1.86
C ALA A 154 5.84 -2.37 2.77
N ALA A 155 4.79 -3.10 2.39
CA ALA A 155 4.36 -4.32 3.07
C ALA A 155 4.15 -4.14 4.59
N ASP A 156 3.50 -3.04 4.99
CA ASP A 156 3.23 -2.66 6.39
C ASP A 156 4.48 -2.35 7.23
N HIS A 157 5.61 -2.07 6.58
CA HIS A 157 6.86 -1.72 7.23
C HIS A 157 7.37 -0.36 6.75
N ALA A 158 8.06 0.34 7.66
CA ALA A 158 8.88 1.50 7.35
C ALA A 158 10.35 1.14 7.59
N TYR A 159 11.18 1.33 6.59
CA TYR A 159 12.61 1.07 6.61
C TYR A 159 13.35 2.40 6.51
N GLU A 160 14.32 2.60 7.40
CA GLU A 160 15.19 3.77 7.37
C GLU A 160 16.58 3.34 6.91
N PHE A 161 16.98 3.81 5.73
CA PHE A 161 18.29 3.54 5.15
C PHE A 161 19.11 4.81 5.05
N ALA A 162 20.43 4.66 4.91
CA ALA A 162 21.30 5.78 4.54
C ALA A 162 20.84 6.40 3.19
N PRO A 163 20.97 7.71 2.99
CA PRO A 163 20.57 8.38 1.73
C PRO A 163 21.19 7.77 0.47
N ALA A 164 22.38 7.14 0.60
CA ALA A 164 23.04 6.43 -0.49
C ALA A 164 22.25 5.23 -1.04
N ALA A 165 21.29 4.67 -0.29
CA ALA A 165 20.40 3.61 -0.76
C ALA A 165 19.24 4.15 -1.64
N ALA A 166 18.97 5.46 -1.63
CA ALA A 166 17.84 6.04 -2.36
C ALA A 166 17.80 5.68 -3.85
N PRO A 167 18.91 5.67 -4.61
CA PRO A 167 18.86 5.36 -6.04
C PRO A 167 18.45 3.91 -6.33
N LEU A 168 18.87 2.93 -5.54
CA LEU A 168 18.45 1.54 -5.74
C LEU A 168 16.97 1.34 -5.40
N LEU A 169 16.49 1.99 -4.33
CA LEU A 169 15.08 1.95 -3.93
C LEU A 169 14.20 2.63 -4.99
N HIS A 170 14.64 3.76 -5.53
CA HIS A 170 13.97 4.43 -6.64
C HIS A 170 13.94 3.53 -7.88
N ARG A 171 15.03 2.81 -8.19
CA ARG A 171 15.04 1.85 -9.29
C ARG A 171 14.01 0.74 -9.08
N LEU A 172 13.87 0.20 -7.86
CA LEU A 172 12.86 -0.81 -7.58
C LEU A 172 11.43 -0.28 -7.74
N LEU A 173 11.19 0.99 -7.41
CA LEU A 173 9.87 1.63 -7.56
C LEU A 173 9.42 1.83 -9.01
N THR A 174 10.35 1.95 -9.97
CA THR A 174 9.96 2.03 -11.40
C THR A 174 9.39 0.71 -11.94
N GLY A 175 9.46 -0.36 -11.15
CA GLY A 175 8.86 -1.65 -11.44
C GLY A 175 9.76 -2.57 -12.25
N GLY A 176 9.25 -3.78 -12.50
CA GLY A 176 10.03 -4.84 -13.12
C GLY A 176 11.02 -5.52 -12.15
N PRO A 177 11.70 -6.58 -12.60
CA PRO A 177 12.84 -7.13 -11.89
C PRO A 177 14.10 -6.26 -12.14
N ALA A 178 15.06 -6.28 -11.22
CA ALA A 178 16.40 -5.74 -11.40
C ALA A 178 17.42 -6.68 -10.74
N THR A 179 18.59 -6.86 -11.34
CA THR A 179 19.64 -7.68 -10.70
C THR A 179 20.33 -6.92 -9.57
N VAL A 180 20.93 -7.64 -8.62
CA VAL A 180 21.76 -7.02 -7.57
C VAL A 180 22.88 -6.18 -8.19
N ALA A 181 23.49 -6.64 -9.29
CA ALA A 181 24.50 -5.88 -10.04
C ALA A 181 23.98 -4.54 -10.58
N GLU A 182 22.79 -4.53 -11.20
CA GLU A 182 22.16 -3.32 -11.72
C GLU A 182 21.85 -2.31 -10.60
N LEU A 183 21.35 -2.81 -9.47
CA LEU A 183 21.04 -2.00 -8.29
C LEU A 183 22.32 -1.42 -7.68
N ALA A 184 23.39 -2.20 -7.59
CA ALA A 184 24.72 -1.78 -7.14
C ALA A 184 25.28 -0.66 -8.03
N ALA A 185 25.22 -0.84 -9.36
CA ALA A 185 25.66 0.17 -10.30
C ALA A 185 24.83 1.47 -10.18
N THR A 186 23.52 1.35 -9.99
CA THR A 186 22.60 2.49 -9.86
C THR A 186 22.87 3.32 -8.62
N ALA A 187 23.07 2.67 -7.46
CA ALA A 187 23.35 3.35 -6.20
C ALA A 187 24.82 3.66 -5.97
N ARG A 188 25.73 3.15 -6.81
CA ARG A 188 27.18 3.20 -6.62
C ARG A 188 27.60 2.60 -5.27
N LEU A 189 26.97 1.47 -4.93
CA LEU A 189 27.25 0.68 -3.74
C LEU A 189 27.91 -0.64 -4.13
N SER A 190 28.55 -1.30 -3.17
CA SER A 190 29.03 -2.66 -3.37
C SER A 190 27.85 -3.65 -3.45
N VAL A 191 28.09 -4.81 -4.10
CA VAL A 191 27.13 -5.92 -4.14
C VAL A 191 26.71 -6.33 -2.73
N GLU A 192 27.66 -6.41 -1.79
CA GLU A 192 27.39 -6.77 -0.40
C GLU A 192 26.45 -5.78 0.30
N GLN A 193 26.67 -4.47 0.12
CA GLN A 193 25.79 -3.44 0.68
C GLN A 193 24.38 -3.50 0.09
N VAL A 194 24.25 -3.77 -1.20
CA VAL A 194 22.94 -3.93 -1.86
C VAL A 194 22.25 -5.19 -1.38
N THR A 195 22.97 -6.31 -1.28
CA THR A 195 22.45 -7.57 -0.73
C THR A 195 21.92 -7.38 0.69
N ALA A 196 22.59 -6.58 1.53
CA ALA A 196 22.11 -6.25 2.87
C ALA A 196 20.77 -5.48 2.82
N VAL A 197 20.66 -4.43 2.01
CA VAL A 197 19.40 -3.68 1.83
C VAL A 197 18.28 -4.59 1.31
N VAL A 198 18.58 -5.42 0.31
CA VAL A 198 17.62 -6.40 -0.24
C VAL A 198 17.21 -7.42 0.81
N GLY A 199 18.14 -7.85 1.66
CA GLY A 199 17.88 -8.77 2.77
C GLY A 199 16.81 -8.22 3.73
N GLU A 200 16.94 -6.96 4.14
CA GLU A 200 15.94 -6.29 4.98
C GLU A 200 14.57 -6.24 4.30
N LEU A 201 14.52 -5.88 3.01
CA LEU A 201 13.28 -5.85 2.25
C LEU A 201 12.65 -7.23 2.06
N VAL A 202 13.45 -8.29 1.90
CA VAL A 202 12.96 -9.67 1.81
C VAL A 202 12.44 -10.14 3.17
N ALA A 203 13.13 -9.82 4.27
CA ALA A 203 12.72 -10.18 5.62
C ALA A 203 11.36 -9.58 5.99
N GLY A 204 11.14 -8.30 5.66
CA GLY A 204 9.84 -7.64 5.84
C GLY A 204 8.86 -7.85 4.67
N GLN A 205 9.12 -8.84 3.80
CA GLN A 205 8.27 -9.24 2.67
C GLN A 205 7.98 -8.14 1.63
N ALA A 206 8.70 -7.02 1.67
CA ALA A 206 8.60 -5.90 0.73
C ALA A 206 9.24 -6.20 -0.64
N ALA A 207 10.20 -7.13 -0.68
CA ALA A 207 10.83 -7.61 -1.90
C ALA A 207 10.89 -9.14 -1.95
N THR A 208 11.04 -9.66 -3.16
CA THR A 208 11.31 -11.07 -3.43
C THR A 208 12.55 -11.19 -4.31
N ILE A 209 13.29 -12.27 -4.13
CA ILE A 209 14.42 -12.61 -4.99
C ILE A 209 14.19 -13.92 -5.73
N SER A 210 14.72 -13.98 -6.94
CA SER A 210 14.68 -15.17 -7.81
C SER A 210 15.99 -15.30 -8.58
N GLY A 211 16.43 -16.54 -8.78
CA GLY A 211 17.68 -16.88 -9.45
C GLY A 211 17.94 -18.38 -9.35
N HIS A 212 18.86 -18.89 -10.16
CA HIS A 212 19.30 -20.27 -10.01
C HIS A 212 20.34 -20.34 -8.88
N ARG A 213 20.20 -21.32 -7.98
CA ARG A 213 21.31 -21.70 -7.12
C ARG A 213 22.34 -22.40 -8.03
N PRO A 214 23.62 -22.00 -8.04
CA PRO A 214 24.64 -22.81 -8.70
C PRO A 214 24.71 -24.22 -8.10
#